data_AF-W1Q0Z4-F1
#
_entry.id   AF-W1Q0Z4-F1
#
_cell.length_a   1.000
_cell.length_b   1.000
_cell.length_c   1.000
_cell.angle_alpha   90.00
_cell.angle_beta   90.00
_cell.angle_gamma   90.00
#
_symmetry.space_group_name_H-M   'P 1'
#
loop_
_entity.id
_entity.type
_entity.pdbx_description
1 polymer ?
#
loop_
_entity_poly.entity_id
_entity_poly.type
_entity_poly.pdbx_seq_one_letter_code
_entity_poly.pdbx_strand_id
1 'polypeptide(L)'
;MGSPLLLICSISLILWSFSLKEATAGVSENSSQKLSSGCDIFAGRWVYDESYPYYNSSSCTFHNSMFDCVKNGRPDNLYRKYRWQPDGCDLPRYHLLKGIP
;
A
#
# COMPACT_ATOMS: atom_id res chain seq x y z
N MET A 1 -25.61 -52.16 2.46
CA MET A 1 -26.44 -51.18 3.20
C MET A 1 -25.59 -49.93 3.37
N GLY A 2 -25.68 -48.98 2.44
CA GLY A 2 -24.89 -47.74 2.48
C GLY A 2 -25.45 -46.82 3.56
N SER A 3 -24.56 -46.23 4.37
CA SER A 3 -24.97 -45.40 5.50
C SER A 3 -25.57 -44.07 5.00
N PRO A 4 -26.86 -43.78 5.27
CA PRO A 4 -27.56 -42.61 4.72
C PRO A 4 -26.92 -41.27 5.14
N LEU A 5 -26.15 -41.28 6.22
CA LEU A 5 -25.40 -40.13 6.73
C LEU A 5 -24.32 -39.64 5.74
N LEU A 6 -23.71 -40.54 4.96
CA LEU A 6 -22.67 -40.16 3.98
C LEU A 6 -23.27 -39.43 2.78
N LEU A 7 -24.47 -39.84 2.34
CA LEU A 7 -25.18 -39.18 1.24
C LEU A 7 -25.62 -37.78 1.66
N ILE A 8 -26.15 -37.62 2.87
CA ILE A 8 -26.53 -36.31 3.42
C ILE A 8 -25.31 -35.38 3.47
N CYS A 9 -24.16 -35.87 3.96
CA CYS A 9 -22.93 -35.08 4.02
C CYS A 9 -22.44 -34.63 2.62
N SER A 10 -22.48 -35.52 1.62
CA SER A 10 -22.11 -35.15 0.25
C SER A 10 -23.03 -34.09 -0.34
N ILE A 11 -24.34 -34.17 -0.09
CA ILE A 11 -25.32 -33.18 -0.59
C ILE A 11 -25.08 -31.83 0.08
N SER A 12 -24.84 -31.81 1.39
CA SER A 12 -24.51 -30.58 2.11
C SER A 12 -23.24 -29.91 1.58
N LEU A 13 -22.18 -30.66 1.28
CA LEU A 13 -20.94 -30.12 0.70
C LEU A 13 -21.16 -29.56 -0.70
N ILE A 14 -21.94 -30.24 -1.55
CA ILE A 14 -22.26 -29.79 -2.90
C ILE A 14 -23.08 -28.50 -2.86
N LEU A 15 -24.10 -28.42 -2.01
CA LEU A 15 -24.92 -27.21 -1.84
C LEU A 15 -24.10 -26.03 -1.29
N TRP A 16 -23.19 -26.27 -0.35
CA TRP A 16 -22.30 -25.23 0.18
C TRP A 16 -21.34 -24.70 -0.90
N SER A 17 -20.81 -25.59 -1.75
CA SER A 17 -19.95 -25.21 -2.87
C SER A 17 -20.69 -24.40 -3.94
N PHE A 18 -21.98 -24.67 -4.15
CA PHE A 18 -22.81 -23.95 -5.11
C PHE A 18 -23.11 -22.53 -4.63
N SER A 19 -23.53 -22.35 -3.38
CA SER A 19 -23.69 -21.01 -2.78
C SER A 19 -22.39 -20.20 -2.73
N LEU A 20 -21.22 -20.83 -2.58
CA LEU A 20 -19.94 -20.13 -2.62
C LEU A 20 -19.63 -19.57 -4.03
N LYS A 21 -20.03 -20.27 -5.10
CA LYS A 21 -19.84 -19.81 -6.48
C LYS A 21 -20.65 -18.55 -6.80
N GLU A 22 -21.86 -18.43 -6.28
CA GLU A 22 -22.69 -17.22 -6.43
C GLU A 22 -22.13 -16.02 -5.67
N ALA A 23 -21.43 -16.24 -4.54
CA ALA A 23 -20.74 -15.17 -3.83
C ALA A 23 -19.50 -14.64 -4.59
N THR A 24 -18.84 -15.46 -5.42
CA THR A 24 -17.67 -15.06 -6.20
C THR A 24 -17.97 -14.59 -7.62
N ALA A 25 -19.13 -14.95 -8.19
CA ALA A 25 -19.53 -14.52 -9.53
C ALA A 25 -19.86 -13.02 -9.62
N GLY A 26 -19.98 -12.33 -8.47
CA GLY A 26 -20.26 -10.90 -8.36
C GLY A 26 -19.05 -10.02 -8.05
N VAL A 27 -17.87 -10.57 -7.71
CA VAL A 27 -16.64 -9.76 -7.59
C VAL A 27 -15.88 -9.87 -8.90
N SER A 28 -16.43 -9.21 -9.91
CA SER A 28 -15.58 -8.68 -10.98
C SER A 28 -14.69 -7.64 -10.31
N GLU A 29 -13.40 -7.97 -10.15
CA GLU A 29 -12.34 -6.97 -9.94
C GLU A 29 -12.29 -6.11 -11.21
N ASN A 30 -13.28 -5.23 -11.34
CA ASN A 30 -13.29 -4.21 -12.36
C ASN A 30 -12.46 -3.03 -11.83
N SER A 31 -11.19 -3.30 -11.50
CA SER A 31 -10.17 -2.30 -11.20
C SER A 31 -9.47 -1.82 -12.48
N SER A 32 -10.04 -2.12 -13.65
CA SER A 32 -9.76 -1.40 -14.88
C SER A 32 -10.87 -0.39 -15.17
N GLN A 33 -11.22 0.42 -14.16
CA GLN A 33 -11.52 1.80 -14.49
C GLN A 33 -10.26 2.36 -15.11
N LYS A 34 -10.27 2.44 -16.44
CA LYS A 34 -9.38 3.24 -17.26
C LYS A 34 -9.48 4.68 -16.76
N LEU A 35 -8.79 4.98 -15.65
CA LEU A 35 -8.57 6.32 -15.18
C LEU A 35 -7.78 7.00 -16.30
N SER A 36 -8.39 7.99 -16.92
CA SER A 36 -7.87 8.75 -18.05
C SER A 36 -6.35 8.95 -17.98
N SER A 37 -5.57 8.24 -18.81
CA SER A 37 -4.18 8.58 -19.16
C SER A 37 -3.33 9.20 -18.03
N GLY A 38 -3.46 8.68 -16.81
CA GLY A 38 -3.10 9.40 -15.60
C GLY A 38 -2.42 8.45 -14.63
N CYS A 39 -1.27 8.88 -14.12
CA CYS A 39 -0.54 8.12 -13.12
C CYS A 39 -1.32 8.09 -11.82
N ASP A 40 -1.68 6.89 -11.35
CA ASP A 40 -2.18 6.70 -10.00
C ASP A 40 -1.01 6.87 -9.01
N ILE A 41 -0.95 8.02 -8.35
CA ILE A 41 0.11 8.36 -7.41
C ILE A 41 0.01 7.58 -6.09
N PHE A 42 -1.10 6.87 -5.84
CA PHE A 42 -1.33 6.09 -4.62
C PHE A 42 -1.02 4.60 -4.81
N ALA A 43 -0.87 4.14 -6.06
CA ALA A 43 -0.45 2.78 -6.39
C ALA A 43 1.06 2.74 -6.70
N GLY A 44 1.80 1.97 -5.91
CA GLY A 44 3.25 1.89 -6.04
C GLY A 44 3.93 1.18 -4.87
N ARG A 45 5.20 1.52 -4.66
CA ARG A 45 6.05 0.87 -3.64
C ARG A 45 7.05 1.81 -3.02
N TRP A 46 7.50 1.45 -1.82
CA TRP A 46 8.65 2.08 -1.18
C TRP A 46 9.95 1.55 -1.78
N VAL A 47 10.80 2.46 -2.26
CA VAL A 47 12.10 2.16 -2.85
C VAL A 47 13.19 2.82 -2.03
N TYR A 48 14.25 2.07 -1.72
CA TYR A 48 15.42 2.62 -1.03
C TYR A 48 16.18 3.58 -1.95
N ASP A 49 16.53 4.74 -1.42
CA ASP A 49 17.25 5.81 -2.12
C ASP A 49 18.32 6.41 -1.19
N GLU A 50 19.58 6.26 -1.56
CA GLU A 50 20.70 6.75 -0.76
C GLU A 50 20.73 8.28 -0.62
N SER A 51 20.16 8.99 -1.60
CA SER A 51 20.13 10.45 -1.65
C SER A 51 19.13 11.09 -0.70
N TYR A 52 18.28 10.30 -0.03
CA TYR A 52 17.37 10.76 1.02
C TYR A 52 18.04 10.82 2.40
N PRO A 53 17.50 11.57 3.38
CA PRO A 53 16.34 12.45 3.28
C PRO A 53 16.67 13.81 2.63
N TYR A 54 15.66 14.49 2.08
CA TYR A 54 15.83 15.84 1.50
C TYR A 54 16.13 16.94 2.51
N TYR A 55 15.69 16.74 3.75
CA TYR A 55 15.90 17.68 4.83
C TYR A 55 16.31 16.93 6.09
N ASN A 56 17.08 17.60 6.93
CA ASN A 56 17.38 17.11 8.27
C ASN A 56 16.24 17.53 9.20
N SER A 57 15.44 16.57 9.66
CA SER A 57 14.32 16.82 10.58
C SER A 57 14.77 17.52 11.86
N SER A 58 15.96 17.18 12.37
CA SER A 58 16.48 17.72 13.63
C SER A 58 17.04 19.14 13.51
N SER A 59 17.27 19.65 12.29
CA SER A 59 17.68 21.04 12.08
C SER A 59 16.49 21.99 11.88
N CYS A 60 15.26 21.47 11.77
CA CYS A 60 14.07 22.30 11.57
C CYS A 60 13.56 22.85 12.91
N THR A 61 13.71 24.16 13.13
CA THR A 61 13.35 24.83 14.39
C THR A 61 11.85 24.90 14.65
N PHE A 62 11.03 24.82 13.61
CA PHE A 62 9.57 24.80 13.71
C PHE A 62 9.01 23.39 13.95
N HIS A 63 9.86 22.36 13.84
CA HIS A 63 9.42 20.98 13.99
C HIS A 63 9.11 20.70 15.46
N ASN A 64 7.89 20.22 15.72
CA ASN A 64 7.52 19.81 17.06
C ASN A 64 8.38 18.61 17.48
N SER A 65 9.00 18.71 18.66
CA SER A 65 9.92 17.68 19.20
C SER A 65 9.28 16.30 19.28
N MET A 66 7.97 16.20 19.47
CA MET A 66 7.26 14.91 19.50
C MET A 66 7.40 14.11 18.19
N PHE A 67 7.71 14.77 17.08
CA PHE A 67 7.89 14.14 15.77
C PHE A 67 9.36 13.96 15.36
N ASP A 68 10.34 14.35 16.19
CA ASP A 68 11.76 14.10 15.91
C ASP A 68 12.19 12.75 16.47
N CYS A 69 11.96 11.67 15.72
CA CYS A 69 12.29 10.32 16.16
C CYS A 69 13.77 10.15 16.51
N VAL A 70 14.68 10.86 15.82
CA VAL A 70 16.13 10.77 16.06
C VAL A 70 16.45 11.39 17.42
N LYS A 71 15.93 12.59 17.68
CA LYS A 71 16.09 13.25 18.98
C LYS A 71 15.40 12.47 20.11
N ASN A 72 14.32 11.77 19.80
CA ASN A 72 13.58 10.91 20.74
C ASN A 72 14.20 9.50 20.91
N GLY A 73 15.40 9.27 20.39
CA GLY A 73 16.20 8.07 20.71
C GLY A 73 15.93 6.84 19.84
N ARG A 74 15.25 6.99 18.69
CA ARG A 74 15.08 5.88 17.74
C ARG A 74 16.44 5.41 17.22
N PRO A 75 16.79 4.12 17.34
CA PRO A 75 18.14 3.64 17.00
C PRO A 75 18.34 3.39 15.50
N ASP A 76 17.28 3.06 14.76
CA ASP A 76 17.34 2.78 13.32
C ASP A 76 17.14 4.04 12.48
N ASN A 77 17.88 4.13 11.36
CA ASN A 77 17.88 5.30 10.47
C ASN A 77 17.35 5.01 9.07
N LEU A 78 17.15 3.75 8.71
CA LEU A 78 16.80 3.32 7.36
C LEU A 78 15.43 3.81 6.91
N TYR A 79 14.49 4.04 7.84
CA TYR A 79 13.16 4.56 7.51
C TYR A 79 13.20 5.91 6.79
N ARG A 80 14.27 6.70 6.96
CA ARG A 80 14.47 8.01 6.30
C ARG A 80 15.03 7.89 4.88
N LYS A 81 15.40 6.68 4.45
CA LYS A 81 16.03 6.39 3.15
C LYS A 81 15.05 5.85 2.11
N TYR A 82 13.77 5.68 2.45
CA TYR A 82 12.78 5.19 1.50
C TYR A 82 12.00 6.34 0.88
N ARG A 83 11.76 6.23 -0.42
CA ARG A 83 10.86 7.11 -1.17
C ARG A 83 9.71 6.32 -1.78
N TRP A 84 8.56 6.98 -1.91
CA TRP A 84 7.43 6.42 -2.62
C TRP A 84 7.66 6.51 -4.15
N GLN A 85 7.48 5.41 -4.87
CA GLN A 85 7.57 5.31 -6.32
C GLN A 85 6.25 4.75 -6.87
N PRO A 86 5.43 5.57 -7.56
CA PRO A 86 4.28 5.08 -8.31
C PRO A 86 4.70 4.16 -9.45
N ASP A 87 3.86 3.18 -9.79
CA ASP A 87 4.20 2.17 -10.82
C ASP A 87 4.11 2.70 -12.26
N GLY A 88 3.43 3.84 -12.47
CA GLY A 88 3.16 4.41 -13.79
C GLY A 88 3.79 5.76 -14.08
N CYS A 89 4.53 6.36 -13.14
CA CYS A 89 5.22 7.63 -13.34
C CYS A 89 6.27 7.91 -12.25
N ASP A 90 7.12 8.90 -12.51
CA ASP A 90 8.00 9.49 -11.52
C ASP A 90 7.38 10.76 -10.93
N LEU A 91 7.41 10.86 -9.59
CA LEU A 91 7.01 12.09 -8.90
C LEU A 91 8.09 13.17 -9.12
N PRO A 92 7.69 14.43 -9.39
CA PRO A 92 8.65 15.52 -9.53
C PRO A 92 9.43 15.70 -8.24
N ARG A 93 10.77 15.69 -8.36
CA ARG A 93 11.66 15.89 -7.22
C ARG A 93 11.56 17.35 -6.77
N TYR A 94 11.17 17.56 -5.53
CA TYR A 94 11.14 18.91 -4.97
C TYR A 94 12.58 19.36 -4.65
N HIS A 95 13.05 20.39 -5.35
CA HIS A 95 14.29 21.08 -5.01
C HIS A 95 13.95 22.19 -4.02
N LEU A 96 14.33 22.01 -2.75
CA LEU A 96 14.15 23.00 -1.68
C LEU A 96 14.73 24.39 -2.00
N LEU A 97 15.61 24.48 -3.00
CA LEU A 97 16.24 25.72 -3.47
C LEU A 97 15.47 26.47 -4.58
N LYS A 98 14.30 25.97 -5.04
CA LYS A 98 13.47 26.63 -6.07
C LYS A 98 12.14 27.13 -5.51
N GLY A 99 12.18 27.89 -4.42
CA GLY A 99 10.96 28.39 -3.78
C GLY A 99 11.16 29.49 -2.75
N ILE A 100 12.14 30.37 -2.96
CA ILE A 100 12.22 31.66 -2.27
C ILE A 100 11.91 32.71 -3.33
N PRO A 101 10.79 33.46 -3.27
CA PRO A 101 10.74 34.77 -3.91
C PRO A 101 11.79 35.70 -3.28
#